data_AF-A0A1U8NFY7-F1
#
_entry.id   AF-A0A1U8NFY7-F1
#
_cell.length_a   1.000
_cell.length_b   1.000
_cell.length_c   1.000
_cell.angle_alpha   90.00
_cell.angle_beta   90.00
_cell.angle_gamma   90.00
#
_symmetry.space_group_name_H-M   'P 1'
#
loop_
_entity.id
_entity.type
_entity.pdbx_description
1 polymer ?
#
loop_
_entity_poly.entity_id
_entity_poly.type
_entity_poly.pdbx_seq_one_letter_code
_entity_poly.pdbx_strand_id
1 'polypeptide(L)'
;MEYVEPVVGVANCLETPVCKYLQYHRKLNDYVRSFKRIRDELNCKMEDIELQLKAELLRPLGKIPKKGVENWLKAVKEMIREAQVVENKVRNGRYFCRACNGKLVDEKTREMKEFLDKAPNASEGLAMDGPSAGLPLPTSELVGEEGVACL
;
A
#
# COMPACT_ATOMS: atom_id res chain seq x y z
N MET A 1 26.89 47.55 32.83
CA MET A 1 25.78 46.83 32.18
C MET A 1 26.18 45.37 32.15
N GLU A 2 25.69 44.62 33.12
CA GLU A 2 25.96 43.19 33.30
C GLU A 2 25.26 42.42 32.17
N TYR A 3 26.03 41.64 31.43
CA TYR A 3 25.55 40.86 30.30
C TYR A 3 24.77 39.67 30.87
N VAL A 4 23.45 39.81 31.00
CA VAL A 4 22.59 38.68 31.35
C VAL A 4 22.47 37.81 30.11
N GLU A 5 23.25 36.74 30.06
CA GLU A 5 23.10 35.68 29.06
C GLU A 5 21.65 35.21 29.06
N PRO A 6 20.99 35.11 27.88
CA PRO A 6 19.70 34.48 27.82
C PRO A 6 19.97 32.99 28.06
N VAL A 7 19.74 32.54 29.29
CA VAL A 7 19.58 31.14 29.62
C VAL A 7 18.38 30.65 28.81
N VAL A 8 18.65 30.19 27.58
CA VAL A 8 17.71 29.45 26.76
C VAL A 8 17.56 28.10 27.44
N GLY A 9 16.78 28.10 28.51
CA GLY A 9 16.23 26.91 29.10
C GLY A 9 15.38 26.27 28.03
N VAL A 10 15.90 25.24 27.38
CA VAL A 10 15.11 24.31 26.60
C VAL A 10 14.26 23.54 27.61
N ALA A 11 13.21 24.19 28.12
CA ALA A 11 12.17 23.51 28.87
C ALA A 11 11.55 22.51 27.90
N ASN A 12 11.66 21.23 28.23
CA ASN A 12 11.05 20.12 27.48
C ASN A 12 9.53 20.32 27.43
N CYS A 13 9.06 21.09 26.45
CA CYS A 13 7.64 21.31 26.27
C CYS A 13 7.05 20.13 25.50
N LEU A 14 6.69 19.12 26.28
CA LEU A 14 6.21 17.84 25.77
C LEU A 14 4.71 17.85 25.45
N GLU A 15 3.95 18.89 25.81
CA GLU A 15 2.49 18.83 25.74
C GLU A 15 1.75 20.05 25.14
N THR A 16 2.40 21.17 24.83
CA THR A 16 1.68 22.32 24.23
C THR A 16 1.59 22.22 22.69
N PRO A 17 0.50 22.69 22.04
CA PRO A 17 0.35 22.69 20.58
C PRO A 17 1.48 23.44 19.86
N VAL A 18 1.99 24.51 20.49
CA VAL A 18 3.13 25.30 20.01
C VAL A 18 4.39 24.43 19.90
N CYS A 19 4.60 23.49 20.84
CA CYS A 19 5.78 22.65 20.82
C CYS A 19 5.69 21.50 19.80
N LYS A 20 4.49 21.04 19.43
CA LYS A 20 4.33 20.13 18.28
C LYS A 20 4.71 20.81 16.96
N TYR A 21 4.22 22.03 16.72
CA TYR A 21 4.61 22.79 15.52
C TYR A 21 6.11 23.11 15.49
N LEU A 22 6.70 23.43 16.64
CA LEU A 22 8.14 23.63 16.77
C LEU A 22 8.93 22.35 16.43
N GLN A 23 8.46 21.18 16.85
CA GLN A 23 9.05 19.89 16.48
C GLN A 23 8.98 19.65 14.97
N TYR A 24 7.81 19.86 14.35
CA TYR A 24 7.66 19.74 12.89
C TYR A 24 8.61 20.67 12.14
N HIS A 25 8.78 21.90 12.63
CA HIS A 25 9.73 22.85 12.04
C HIS A 25 11.19 22.35 12.14
N ARG A 26 11.62 21.99 13.36
CA ARG A 26 13.00 21.58 13.66
C ARG A 26 13.38 20.25 12.99
N LYS A 27 12.46 19.28 12.97
CA LYS A 27 12.69 17.91 12.50
C LYS A 27 12.14 17.63 11.11
N LEU A 28 11.75 18.65 10.32
CA LEU A 28 11.18 18.45 8.98
C LEU A 28 12.01 17.49 8.10
N ASN A 29 13.33 17.62 8.13
CA ASN A 29 14.21 16.78 7.31
C ASN A 29 14.13 15.29 7.72
N ASP A 30 13.96 15.00 9.00
CA ASP A 30 13.79 13.63 9.50
C ASP A 30 12.44 13.07 9.07
N TYR A 31 11.37 13.86 9.17
CA TYR A 31 10.05 13.48 8.66
C TYR A 31 10.09 13.20 7.16
N VAL A 32 10.73 14.06 6.36
CA VAL A 32 10.88 13.87 4.90
C VAL A 32 11.69 12.61 4.58
N ARG A 33 12.76 12.34 5.32
CA ARG A 33 13.54 11.10 5.16
C ARG A 33 12.71 9.86 5.47
N SER A 34 12.00 9.87 6.60
CA SER A 34 11.11 8.78 7.03
C SER A 34 10.01 8.54 5.99
N PHE A 35 9.38 9.61 5.51
CA PHE A 35 8.34 9.57 4.48
C PHE A 35 8.82 8.88 3.20
N LYS A 36 9.99 9.27 2.69
CA LYS A 36 10.59 8.62 1.50
C LYS A 36 10.81 7.13 1.73
N ARG A 37 11.41 6.76 2.87
CA ARG A 37 11.66 5.36 3.22
C ARG A 37 10.38 4.54 3.24
N ILE A 38 9.34 5.02 3.92
CA ILE A 38 8.06 4.31 4.03
C ILE A 38 7.36 4.21 2.67
N ARG A 39 7.42 5.25 1.83
CA ARG A 39 6.89 5.18 0.47
C ARG A 39 7.61 4.12 -0.36
N ASP A 40 8.94 4.09 -0.30
CA ASP A 40 9.74 3.14 -1.06
C ASP A 40 9.48 1.70 -0.57
N GLU A 41 9.34 1.50 0.74
CA GLU A 41 8.91 0.23 1.34
C GLU A 41 7.51 -0.21 0.86
N LEU A 42 6.55 0.72 0.82
CA LEU A 42 5.21 0.46 0.32
C LEU A 42 5.19 0.11 -1.18
N ASN A 43 6.02 0.77 -1.99
CA ASN A 43 6.22 0.44 -3.40
C ASN A 43 6.79 -0.98 -3.56
N CYS A 44 7.87 -1.31 -2.86
CA CYS A 44 8.47 -2.65 -2.91
C CYS A 44 7.44 -3.72 -2.52
N LYS A 45 6.70 -3.49 -1.43
CA LYS A 45 5.67 -4.43 -0.97
C LYS A 45 4.55 -4.63 -1.99
N MET A 46 4.14 -3.55 -2.67
CA MET A 46 3.17 -3.62 -3.76
C MET A 46 3.70 -4.46 -4.92
N GLU A 47 4.94 -4.20 -5.38
CA GLU A 47 5.58 -4.93 -6.48
C GLU A 47 5.72 -6.43 -6.16
N ASP A 48 6.14 -6.78 -4.93
CA ASP A 48 6.23 -8.17 -4.48
C ASP A 48 4.87 -8.89 -4.55
N ILE A 49 3.80 -8.23 -4.09
CA ILE A 49 2.43 -8.77 -4.12
C ILE A 49 1.93 -8.91 -5.57
N GLU A 50 2.21 -7.94 -6.45
CA GLU A 50 1.85 -8.03 -7.87
C GLU A 50 2.58 -9.19 -8.57
N LEU A 51 3.87 -9.36 -8.30
CA LEU A 51 4.66 -10.46 -8.84
C LEU A 51 4.16 -11.82 -8.34
N GLN A 52 3.90 -11.94 -7.04
CA GLN A 52 3.35 -13.16 -6.47
C GLN A 52 1.96 -13.48 -7.05
N LEU A 53 1.07 -12.47 -7.12
CA LEU A 53 -0.26 -12.66 -7.69
C LEU A 53 -0.18 -13.11 -9.14
N LYS A 54 0.70 -12.50 -9.95
CA LYS A 54 0.93 -12.93 -11.33
C LYS A 54 1.41 -14.38 -11.41
N ALA A 55 2.32 -14.80 -10.53
CA ALA A 55 2.79 -16.19 -10.48
C ALA A 55 1.69 -17.18 -10.08
N GLU A 56 0.78 -16.80 -9.18
CA GLU A 56 -0.36 -17.62 -8.79
C GLU A 56 -1.40 -17.75 -9.92
N LEU A 57 -1.66 -16.67 -10.66
CA LEU A 57 -2.62 -16.65 -11.77
C LEU A 57 -2.13 -17.40 -13.02
N LEU A 58 -0.81 -17.50 -13.22
CA LEU A 58 -0.23 -18.28 -14.33
C LEU A 58 -0.37 -19.80 -14.15
N ARG A 59 -0.80 -20.27 -12.97
CA ARG A 59 -1.03 -21.71 -12.76
C ARG A 59 -2.26 -22.18 -13.56
N PRO A 60 -2.29 -23.44 -14.05
CA PRO A 60 -3.36 -23.95 -14.92
C PRO A 60 -4.77 -23.91 -14.31
N LEU A 61 -4.88 -23.71 -13.00
CA LEU A 61 -6.09 -23.93 -12.22
C LEU A 61 -6.94 -22.65 -12.10
N GLY A 62 -7.34 -22.03 -13.23
CA GLY A 62 -8.39 -20.99 -13.29
C GLY A 62 -8.48 -20.03 -12.10
N LYS A 63 -7.35 -19.57 -11.55
CA LYS A 63 -7.33 -18.85 -10.28
C LYS A 63 -7.76 -17.40 -10.48
N ILE A 64 -8.41 -16.84 -9.47
CA ILE A 64 -8.81 -15.44 -9.44
C ILE A 64 -8.21 -14.73 -8.22
N PRO A 65 -7.82 -13.45 -8.33
CA PRO A 65 -7.34 -12.70 -7.18
C PRO A 65 -8.41 -12.62 -6.09
N LYS A 66 -8.00 -12.72 -4.82
CA LYS A 66 -8.89 -12.42 -3.70
C LYS A 66 -9.30 -10.94 -3.76
N LYS A 67 -10.58 -10.63 -3.53
CA LYS A 67 -11.09 -9.25 -3.59
C LYS A 67 -10.35 -8.28 -2.66
N GLY A 68 -9.93 -8.75 -1.48
CA GLY A 68 -9.12 -7.96 -0.54
C GLY A 68 -7.78 -7.54 -1.12
N VAL A 69 -7.12 -8.42 -1.90
CA VAL A 69 -5.84 -8.13 -2.56
C VAL A 69 -6.03 -7.07 -3.65
N GLU A 70 -7.07 -7.20 -4.48
CA GLU A 70 -7.39 -6.20 -5.51
C GLU A 70 -7.66 -4.81 -4.91
N ASN A 71 -8.48 -4.77 -3.86
CA ASN A 71 -8.84 -3.53 -3.18
C ASN A 71 -7.61 -2.88 -2.55
N TRP A 72 -6.75 -3.66 -1.90
CA TRP A 72 -5.51 -3.18 -1.32
C TRP A 72 -4.56 -2.62 -2.40
N LEU A 73 -4.33 -3.36 -3.50
CA LEU A 73 -3.46 -2.91 -4.60
C LEU A 73 -3.97 -1.60 -5.23
N LYS A 74 -5.29 -1.47 -5.44
CA LYS A 74 -5.89 -0.24 -5.96
C LYS A 74 -5.63 0.94 -5.02
N ALA A 75 -5.88 0.75 -3.72
CA ALA A 75 -5.72 1.80 -2.72
C ALA A 75 -4.25 2.20 -2.52
N VAL A 76 -3.32 1.24 -2.57
CA VAL A 76 -1.87 1.52 -2.47
C VAL A 76 -1.37 2.32 -3.68
N LYS A 77 -1.81 1.98 -4.91
CA LYS A 77 -1.47 2.78 -6.10
C LYS A 77 -1.93 4.24 -5.99
N GLU A 78 -3.11 4.46 -5.43
CA GLU A 78 -3.62 5.80 -5.16
C GLU A 78 -2.78 6.51 -4.08
N MET A 79 -2.50 5.83 -2.97
CA MET A 79 -1.65 6.35 -1.88
C MET A 79 -0.26 6.77 -2.37
N ILE A 80 0.38 5.98 -3.23
CA ILE A 80 1.68 6.29 -3.82
C ILE A 80 1.61 7.57 -4.68
N ARG A 81 0.56 7.73 -5.48
CA ARG A 81 0.33 8.95 -6.28
C ARG A 81 0.16 10.18 -5.38
N GLU A 82 -0.63 10.06 -4.31
CA GLU A 82 -0.80 11.14 -3.34
C GLU A 82 0.50 11.47 -2.61
N ALA A 83 1.29 10.47 -2.26
CA ALA A 83 2.59 10.64 -1.64
C ALA A 83 3.58 11.39 -2.57
N GLN A 84 3.55 11.11 -3.88
CA GLN A 84 4.33 11.88 -4.86
C GLN A 84 3.87 13.34 -4.94
N VAL A 85 2.57 13.62 -4.83
CA VAL A 85 2.06 14.99 -4.76
C VAL A 85 2.60 15.72 -3.52
N VAL A 86 2.59 15.07 -2.35
CA VAL A 86 3.16 15.62 -1.12
C VAL A 86 4.66 15.88 -1.27
N GLU A 87 5.42 14.93 -1.81
CA GLU A 87 6.87 15.10 -2.06
C GLU A 87 7.15 16.30 -2.97
N ASN A 88 6.39 16.43 -4.06
CA ASN A 88 6.51 17.55 -4.99
C ASN A 88 6.18 18.90 -4.33
N LYS A 89 5.21 18.93 -3.40
CA LYS A 89 4.89 20.15 -2.63
C LYS A 89 6.04 20.54 -1.69
N VAL A 90 6.59 19.57 -0.97
CA VAL A 90 7.71 19.79 -0.04
C VAL A 90 8.98 20.22 -0.80
N ARG A 91 9.32 19.54 -1.90
CA ARG A 91 10.49 19.87 -2.73
C ARG A 91 10.41 21.27 -3.31
N ASN A 92 9.25 21.68 -3.79
CA ASN A 92 9.07 22.98 -4.42
C ASN A 92 8.79 24.11 -3.42
N GLY A 93 8.84 23.84 -2.11
CA GLY A 93 8.56 24.83 -1.07
C GLY A 93 7.12 25.37 -1.11
N ARG A 94 6.16 24.63 -1.67
CA ARG A 94 4.79 25.10 -1.95
C ARG A 94 3.87 25.25 -0.72
N TYR A 95 4.45 25.43 0.47
CA TYR A 95 3.74 25.85 1.69
C TYR A 95 4.54 26.94 2.40
N PHE A 96 3.83 27.96 2.88
CA PHE A 96 4.40 29.12 3.56
C PHE A 96 5.11 28.80 4.89
N CYS A 97 4.98 27.56 5.39
CA CYS A 97 5.20 27.17 6.78
C CYS A 97 5.92 25.80 6.85
N ARG A 98 7.18 25.77 7.32
CA ARG A 98 7.96 24.51 7.50
C ARG A 98 7.27 23.52 8.44
N ALA A 99 6.64 24.02 9.50
CA ALA A 99 5.92 23.19 10.44
C ALA A 99 4.69 22.52 9.82
N CYS A 100 4.00 23.21 8.91
CA CYS A 100 2.84 22.69 8.18
C CYS A 100 3.27 21.60 7.20
N ASN A 101 4.43 21.77 6.54
CA ASN A 101 5.04 20.70 5.76
C ASN A 101 5.38 19.49 6.63
N GLY A 102 5.96 19.72 7.82
CA GLY A 102 6.33 18.63 8.73
C GLY A 102 5.11 17.82 9.15
N LYS A 103 4.02 18.50 9.52
CA LYS A 103 2.75 17.88 9.86
C LYS A 103 2.18 17.06 8.70
N LEU A 104 2.09 17.64 7.50
CA LEU A 104 1.55 16.97 6.32
C LEU A 104 2.34 15.70 5.98
N VAL A 105 3.67 15.77 6.04
CA VAL A 105 4.55 14.64 5.76
C VAL A 105 4.40 13.54 6.82
N ASP A 106 4.29 13.90 8.10
CA ASP A 106 4.10 12.97 9.21
C ASP A 106 2.75 12.23 9.11
N GLU A 107 1.66 12.98 8.89
CA GLU A 107 0.31 12.42 8.71
C GLU A 107 0.30 11.41 7.55
N LYS A 108 0.85 11.80 6.39
CA LYS A 108 0.89 10.93 5.22
C LYS A 108 1.81 9.71 5.42
N THR A 109 2.90 9.87 6.19
CA THR A 109 3.76 8.74 6.58
C THR A 109 2.99 7.72 7.42
N ARG A 110 2.16 8.18 8.36
CA ARG A 110 1.33 7.29 9.19
C ARG A 110 0.30 6.54 8.36
N GLU A 111 -0.38 7.22 7.44
CA GLU A 111 -1.33 6.56 6.53
C GLU A 111 -0.65 5.46 5.70
N MET A 112 0.54 5.72 5.13
CA MET A 112 1.28 4.69 4.39
C MET A 112 1.68 3.49 5.27
N LYS A 113 2.02 3.71 6.55
CA LYS A 113 2.29 2.62 7.50
C LYS A 113 1.06 1.75 7.73
N GLU A 114 -0.13 2.34 7.83
CA GLU A 114 -1.36 1.56 7.97
C GLU A 114 -1.62 0.66 6.76
N PHE A 115 -1.21 1.06 5.55
CA PHE A 115 -1.28 0.21 4.37
C PHE A 115 -0.28 -0.95 4.43
N LEU A 116 0.93 -0.72 4.92
CA LEU A 116 1.94 -1.76 5.15
C LEU A 116 1.45 -2.77 6.19
N ASP A 117 0.89 -2.30 7.30
CA ASP A 117 0.37 -3.17 8.38
C ASP A 117 -0.81 -4.02 7.92
N LYS A 118 -1.61 -3.50 6.97
CA LYS A 118 -2.76 -4.20 6.36
C LYS A 118 -2.40 -4.93 5.07
N ALA A 119 -1.11 -5.06 4.74
CA ALA A 119 -0.69 -5.71 3.50
C ALA A 119 -1.11 -7.18 3.49
N PRO A 120 -1.61 -7.71 2.36
CA PRO A 120 -1.89 -9.13 2.21
C PRO A 120 -0.71 -10.01 2.61
N ASN A 121 -0.99 -11.04 3.40
CA ASN A 121 0.00 -12.04 3.80
C ASN A 121 0.40 -12.89 2.59
N ALA A 122 1.66 -12.74 2.17
CA ALA A 122 2.25 -13.53 1.09
C ALA A 122 2.15 -15.05 1.34
N SER A 123 2.17 -15.49 2.60
CA SER A 123 2.09 -16.92 2.95
C SER A 123 0.69 -17.54 2.81
N GLU A 124 -0.39 -16.74 2.77
CA GLU A 124 -1.78 -17.24 2.77
C GLU A 124 -2.36 -17.46 1.37
N GLY A 125 -1.55 -17.29 0.32
CA GLY A 125 -1.98 -17.29 -1.08
C GLY A 125 -2.81 -16.04 -1.43
N LEU A 126 -2.47 -15.38 -2.53
CA LEU A 126 -3.13 -14.14 -2.96
C LEU A 126 -4.31 -14.38 -3.90
N ALA A 127 -4.36 -15.55 -4.52
CA ALA A 127 -5.43 -16.00 -5.39
C ALA A 127 -6.24 -17.14 -4.75
N MET A 128 -7.48 -17.28 -5.19
CA MET A 128 -8.40 -18.35 -4.83
C MET A 128 -8.85 -19.08 -6.09
N ASP A 129 -9.36 -20.30 -5.93
CA ASP A 129 -9.86 -21.06 -7.07
C ASP A 129 -11.08 -20.33 -7.66
N GLY A 130 -11.09 -20.22 -8.99
CA GLY A 130 -12.21 -19.62 -9.71
C GLY A 130 -13.47 -20.47 -9.61
N PRO A 131 -14.63 -19.92 -10.02
CA PRO A 131 -15.85 -20.70 -10.15
C PRO A 131 -15.56 -21.96 -10.98
N SER A 132 -15.89 -23.13 -10.43
CA SER A 132 -15.76 -24.38 -11.16
C SER A 132 -16.57 -24.28 -12.44
N ALA A 133 -15.89 -24.27 -13.59
CA ALA A 133 -16.52 -24.69 -14.82
C ALA A 133 -16.87 -26.16 -14.57
N GLY A 134 -18.18 -26.45 -14.42
CA GLY A 134 -18.65 -27.75 -13.94
C GLY A 134 -17.94 -28.95 -14.58
N LEU A 135 -17.89 -30.06 -13.85
CA LEU A 135 -17.31 -31.31 -14.34
C LEU A 135 -17.78 -31.59 -15.78
N PRO A 136 -16.89 -32.03 -16.70
CA PRO A 136 -17.34 -32.60 -17.95
C PRO A 136 -18.34 -33.71 -17.64
N LEU A 137 -19.59 -33.52 -18.06
CA LEU A 137 -20.61 -34.57 -17.98
C LEU A 137 -20.04 -35.79 -18.73
N PRO A 138 -20.00 -36.99 -18.12
CA PRO A 138 -19.61 -38.18 -18.84
C PRO A 138 -20.61 -38.39 -19.98
N THR A 139 -20.18 -38.14 -21.21
CA THR A 139 -20.92 -38.51 -22.41
C THR A 139 -20.79 -40.01 -22.59
N SER A 140 -21.87 -40.76 -22.35
CA SER A 140 -21.96 -42.14 -22.81
C SER A 140 -21.87 -42.17 -24.34
N GLU A 141 -21.03 -43.05 -24.89
CA GLU A 141 -21.08 -43.41 -26.31
C GLU A 141 -22.48 -43.93 -26.63
N LEU A 142 -23.19 -43.22 -27.51
CA LEU A 142 -24.41 -43.73 -28.13
C LEU A 142 -24.00 -44.78 -29.15
N VAL A 143 -24.02 -46.05 -28.75
CA VAL A 143 -23.98 -47.19 -29.68
C VAL A 143 -25.30 -47.18 -30.47
N GLY A 144 -25.21 -46.86 -31.75
CA GLY A 144 -26.31 -47.02 -32.69
C GLY A 144 -26.54 -48.51 -32.95
N GLU A 145 -27.72 -49.00 -32.62
CA GLU A 145 -28.14 -50.36 -32.97
C GLU A 145 -28.52 -50.38 -34.45
N GLU A 146 -27.67 -50.99 -35.29
CA GLU A 146 -27.98 -51.22 -36.70
C GLU A 146 -29.14 -52.23 -36.81
N GLY A 147 -30.29 -51.72 -37.22
CA GLY A 147 -31.46 -52.53 -37.51
C GLY A 147 -31.14 -53.55 -38.60
N VAL A 148 -31.22 -54.83 -38.24
CA VAL A 148 -31.16 -55.96 -39.18
C VAL A 148 -32.39 -55.86 -40.10
N ALA A 149 -32.16 -55.43 -41.34
CA ALA A 149 -33.17 -55.52 -42.39
C ALA A 149 -33.13 -56.92 -43.01
N CYS A 150 -34.13 -57.74 -42.69
CA CYS A 150 -34.40 -59.01 -43.38
C CYS A 150 -34.94 -58.74 -44.79
N LEU A 151 -34.22 -59.21 -45.82
CA LEU A 151 -34.76 -59.65 -47.11
C LEU A 151 -33.96 -60.85 -47.62
#